data_AF-A0A8X7Q6R7-F1
#
_entry.id   AF-A0A8X7Q6R7-F1
#
_cell.length_a   1.000
_cell.length_b   1.000
_cell.length_c   1.000
_cell.angle_alpha   90.00
_cell.angle_beta   90.00
_cell.angle_gamma   90.00
#
_symmetry.space_group_name_H-M   'P 1'
#
loop_
_entity.id
_entity.type
_entity.pdbx_description
1 polymer ?
#
loop_
_entity_poly.entity_id
_entity_poly.type
_entity_poly.pdbx_seq_one_letter_code
_entity_poly.pdbx_strand_id
1 'polypeptide(L)'
;MRKRQVVLRRASPEEPSRSSSTASSLTVRGVRYGECQKNHAAAVGGYAVDGCREFMASNGEEGSVAALTCAACGCHRSFHRREIETEVVCDCNSPPSTGN
;
A
#
# COMPACT_ATOMS: atom_id res chain seq x y z
N MET A 1 -55.25 -6.86 16.10
CA MET A 1 -54.45 -8.08 15.85
C MET A 1 -53.69 -7.92 14.53
N ARG A 2 -52.37 -8.14 14.51
CA ARG A 2 -51.54 -8.56 13.36
C ARG A 2 -50.10 -8.72 13.86
N LYS A 3 -49.46 -9.84 13.52
CA LYS A 3 -48.19 -10.31 14.10
C LYS A 3 -47.18 -10.63 13.00
N ARG A 4 -45.90 -10.25 13.24
CA ARG A 4 -44.60 -10.81 12.75
C ARG A 4 -44.18 -10.44 11.30
N GLN A 5 -42.90 -10.27 10.90
CA GLN A 5 -41.56 -10.43 11.52
C GLN A 5 -40.42 -9.78 10.66
N VAL A 6 -39.30 -9.41 11.34
CA VAL A 6 -37.83 -9.24 11.03
C VAL A 6 -37.30 -8.78 9.65
N VAL A 7 -36.35 -7.80 9.65
CA VAL A 7 -35.02 -7.92 8.98
C VAL A 7 -33.96 -7.10 9.75
N LEU A 8 -32.86 -7.72 10.17
CA LEU A 8 -31.63 -7.04 10.64
C LEU A 8 -30.73 -6.78 9.42
N ARG A 9 -30.37 -5.52 9.15
CA ARG A 9 -29.30 -5.17 8.19
C ARG A 9 -28.38 -4.12 8.79
N ARG A 10 -27.11 -4.50 8.97
CA ARG A 10 -25.99 -3.61 9.33
C ARG A 10 -25.57 -2.82 8.09
N ALA A 11 -25.35 -1.52 8.24
CA ALA A 11 -24.76 -0.65 7.24
C ALA A 11 -23.45 -0.07 7.79
N SER A 12 -22.35 -0.22 7.04
CA SER A 12 -21.11 0.52 7.24
C SER A 12 -20.41 0.67 5.87
N PRO A 13 -19.72 1.80 5.64
CA PRO A 13 -19.91 2.58 4.43
C PRO A 13 -18.81 2.39 3.38
N GLU A 14 -19.28 2.35 2.13
CA GLU A 14 -18.70 2.93 0.91
C GLU A 14 -17.57 2.21 0.16
N GLU A 15 -17.97 1.76 -1.03
CA GLU A 15 -17.25 1.21 -2.16
C GLU A 15 -16.34 2.24 -2.84
N PRO A 16 -15.31 1.78 -3.57
CA PRO A 16 -15.21 2.18 -4.97
C PRO A 16 -15.39 0.96 -5.87
N SER A 17 -16.40 1.05 -6.71
CA SER A 17 -16.86 0.00 -7.63
C SER A 17 -15.75 -0.58 -8.50
N ARG A 18 -15.49 -1.89 -8.37
CA ARG A 18 -15.03 -2.75 -9.47
C ARG A 18 -15.73 -4.10 -9.39
N SER A 19 -16.72 -4.25 -10.25
CA SER A 19 -17.49 -5.47 -10.46
C SER A 19 -16.61 -6.64 -10.89
N SER A 20 -17.01 -7.83 -10.45
CA SER A 20 -16.63 -9.19 -10.88
C SER A 20 -15.87 -9.98 -9.83
N SER A 21 -16.55 -11.02 -9.34
CA SER A 21 -16.06 -12.02 -8.41
C SER A 21 -14.83 -12.75 -8.95
N THR A 22 -13.67 -12.43 -8.39
CA THR A 22 -12.53 -13.33 -8.27
C THR A 22 -11.97 -13.06 -6.88
N ALA A 23 -11.87 -14.08 -6.02
CA ALA A 23 -11.10 -13.97 -4.80
C ALA A 23 -9.62 -13.85 -5.23
N SER A 24 -9.22 -12.67 -5.66
CA SER A 24 -7.84 -12.39 -6.01
C SER A 24 -7.04 -12.42 -4.71
N SER A 25 -6.24 -13.45 -4.55
CA SER A 25 -5.33 -13.53 -3.42
C SER A 25 -4.27 -12.44 -3.62
N LEU A 26 -4.36 -11.37 -2.83
CA LEU A 26 -3.35 -10.32 -2.79
C LEU A 26 -2.11 -10.90 -2.12
N THR A 27 -1.09 -11.27 -2.91
CA THR A 27 0.20 -11.66 -2.35
C THR A 27 1.07 -10.41 -2.24
N VAL A 28 1.52 -10.09 -1.03
CA VAL A 28 2.48 -9.01 -0.80
C VAL A 28 3.85 -9.49 -1.28
N ARG A 29 4.38 -8.91 -2.36
CA ARG A 29 5.68 -9.29 -2.92
C ARG A 29 6.85 -8.55 -2.29
N GLY A 30 6.61 -7.36 -1.76
CA GLY A 30 7.67 -6.59 -1.11
C GLY A 30 7.20 -5.23 -0.61
N VAL A 31 8.06 -4.59 0.17
CA VAL A 31 7.88 -3.21 0.62
C VAL A 31 8.91 -2.35 -0.10
N ARG A 32 8.44 -1.29 -0.75
CA ARG A 32 9.27 -0.25 -1.36
C ARG A 32 9.03 1.06 -0.63
N TYR A 33 9.99 1.96 -0.71
CA TYR A 33 9.91 3.29 -0.13
C TYR A 33 10.06 4.30 -1.28
N GLY A 34 9.01 5.06 -1.52
CA GLY A 34 8.91 6.00 -2.65
C GLY A 34 9.34 7.40 -2.25
N GLU A 35 8.41 8.34 -2.32
CA GLU A 35 8.71 9.77 -2.15
C GLU A 35 9.06 10.18 -0.72
N CYS A 36 10.04 11.07 -0.55
CA CYS A 36 10.35 11.66 0.75
C CYS A 36 9.30 12.71 1.14
N GLN A 37 8.76 12.61 2.36
CA GLN A 37 7.73 13.49 2.90
C GLN A 37 8.24 14.38 4.05
N LYS A 38 9.56 14.42 4.29
CA LYS A 38 10.14 15.26 5.35
C LYS A 38 10.13 16.73 4.94
N ASN A 39 9.60 17.61 5.80
CA ASN A 39 9.77 19.05 5.65
C ASN A 39 11.20 19.45 6.07
N HIS A 40 12.02 19.87 5.11
CA HIS A 40 13.40 20.34 5.33
C HIS A 40 13.44 21.81 5.77
N ALA A 41 12.44 22.63 5.41
CA ALA A 41 12.37 24.04 5.78
C ALA A 41 11.68 24.31 7.13
N ALA A 42 11.24 23.26 7.83
CA ALA A 42 10.51 23.38 9.10
C ALA A 42 11.26 24.24 10.14
N ALA A 43 12.59 24.08 10.21
CA ALA A 43 13.43 24.82 11.15
C ALA A 43 13.46 26.34 10.89
N VAL A 44 13.21 26.76 9.64
CA VAL A 44 13.19 28.18 9.23
C VAL A 44 11.75 28.73 9.18
N GLY A 45 10.76 27.91 9.56
CA GLY A 45 9.34 28.28 9.49
C GLY A 45 8.72 28.16 8.10
N GLY A 46 9.40 27.48 7.17
CA GLY A 46 8.90 27.23 5.82
C GLY A 46 8.36 25.80 5.62
N TYR A 47 7.90 25.53 4.40
CA TYR A 47 7.54 24.20 3.93
C TYR A 47 8.24 23.90 2.61
N ALA A 48 9.23 23.00 2.66
CA ALA A 48 9.92 22.51 1.48
C ALA A 48 10.29 21.04 1.69
N VAL A 49 9.89 20.20 0.73
CA VAL A 49 10.15 18.77 0.72
C VAL A 49 11.22 18.51 -0.34
N ASP A 50 12.19 17.64 -0.06
CA ASP A 50 13.29 17.35 -1.00
C ASP A 50 12.80 16.70 -2.31
N GLY A 51 11.68 15.96 -2.24
CA GLY A 51 11.04 15.42 -3.43
C GLY A 51 11.78 14.26 -4.09
N CYS A 52 12.60 13.51 -3.33
CA CYS A 52 13.09 12.19 -3.76
C CYS A 52 11.94 11.38 -4.34
N ARG A 53 12.13 10.72 -5.48
CA ARG A 53 11.10 9.86 -6.11
C ARG A 53 11.20 8.40 -5.71
N GLU A 54 12.37 7.97 -5.30
CA GLU A 54 12.67 6.61 -4.88
C GLU A 54 13.65 6.64 -3.70
N PHE A 55 13.48 5.72 -2.76
CA PHE A 55 14.44 5.52 -1.68
C PHE A 55 15.65 4.74 -2.18
N MET A 56 16.79 5.40 -2.25
CA MET A 56 18.08 4.76 -2.40
C MET A 56 18.78 4.69 -1.06
N ALA A 57 19.03 3.47 -0.54
CA ALA A 57 19.80 3.28 0.68
C ALA A 57 21.25 3.74 0.45
N SER A 58 21.85 4.42 1.43
CA SER A 58 23.30 4.65 1.43
C SER A 58 24.05 3.32 1.51
N ASN A 59 25.26 3.27 0.92
CA ASN A 59 26.16 2.10 0.86
C ASN A 59 26.59 1.59 2.26
N GLY A 60 25.65 0.99 3.00
CA GLY A 60 25.85 0.37 4.29
C GLY A 60 25.53 -1.12 4.23
N GLU A 61 26.13 -1.89 5.14
CA GLU A 61 25.77 -3.28 5.37
C GLU A 61 24.29 -3.41 5.79
N GLU A 62 23.66 -4.52 5.45
CA GLU A 62 22.29 -4.82 5.84
C GLU A 62 22.15 -4.81 7.37
N GLY A 63 21.33 -3.89 7.89
CA GLY A 63 21.16 -3.67 9.34
C GLY A 63 21.89 -2.44 9.89
N SER A 64 22.77 -1.80 9.10
CA SER A 64 23.40 -0.54 9.50
C SER A 64 22.45 0.65 9.38
N VAL A 65 22.74 1.72 10.14
CA VAL A 65 22.01 3.00 10.04
C VAL A 65 22.12 3.59 8.63
N ALA A 66 23.23 3.35 7.94
CA ALA A 66 23.43 3.77 6.55
C ALA A 66 22.42 3.11 5.61
N ALA A 67 22.13 1.82 5.77
CA ALA A 67 21.11 1.13 4.97
C ALA A 67 19.68 1.67 5.20
N LEU A 68 19.44 2.34 6.33
CA LEU A 68 18.15 2.95 6.68
C LEU A 68 18.03 4.41 6.26
N THR A 69 19.09 4.99 5.69
CA THR A 69 19.18 6.40 5.35
C THR A 69 19.21 6.57 3.85
N CYS A 70 18.46 7.54 3.34
CA CYS A 70 18.40 7.85 1.92
C CYS A 70 19.69 8.57 1.48
N ALA A 71 20.36 8.06 0.46
CA ALA A 71 21.57 8.66 -0.11
C ALA A 71 21.32 10.03 -0.75
N ALA A 72 20.10 10.29 -1.23
CA ALA A 72 19.75 11.55 -1.91
C ALA A 72 19.42 12.68 -0.93
N CYS A 73 18.52 12.45 0.04
CA CYS A 73 18.06 13.49 0.98
C CYS A 73 18.57 13.35 2.42
N GLY A 74 19.33 12.29 2.73
CA GLY A 74 19.80 12.00 4.08
C GLY A 74 18.70 11.64 5.09
N CYS A 75 17.45 11.46 4.64
CA CYS A 75 16.34 11.15 5.52
C CYS A 75 16.27 9.65 5.82
N HIS A 76 15.79 9.30 7.01
CA HIS A 76 15.49 7.91 7.33
C HIS A 76 14.35 7.39 6.41
N ARG A 77 14.38 6.10 6.05
CA ARG A 77 13.34 5.45 5.22
C ARG A 77 11.91 5.65 5.72
N SER A 78 11.73 5.89 7.03
CA SER A 78 10.42 6.17 7.63
C SER A 78 9.79 7.48 7.17
N PHE A 79 10.59 8.43 6.67
CA PHE A 79 10.09 9.66 6.07
C PHE A 79 9.71 9.48 4.60
N HIS A 80 10.03 8.33 4.00
CA HIS A 80 9.59 8.00 2.65
C HIS A 80 8.26 7.26 2.70
N ARG A 81 7.38 7.54 1.73
CA ARG A 81 6.10 6.85 1.61
C ARG A 81 6.33 5.35 1.47
N ARG A 82 5.75 4.57 2.38
CA ARG A 82 5.76 3.12 2.31
C ARG A 82 4.77 2.67 1.24
N GLU A 83 5.28 1.98 0.23
CA GLU A 83 4.49 1.37 -0.84
C GLU A 83 4.57 -0.16 -0.68
N ILE A 84 3.40 -0.80 -0.62
CA ILE A 84 3.29 -2.25 -0.54
C ILE A 84 3.01 -2.73 -1.96
N GLU A 85 3.95 -3.46 -2.54
CA GLU A 85 3.76 -4.09 -3.84
C GLU A 85 2.86 -5.32 -3.64
N THR A 86 1.57 -5.16 -3.93
CA THR A 86 0.60 -6.25 -3.93
C THR A 86 0.36 -6.72 -5.35
N GLU A 87 0.51 -8.02 -5.58
CA GLU A 87 0.09 -8.61 -6.84
C GLU A 87 -1.27 -9.28 -6.69
N VAL A 88 -2.15 -8.90 -7.60
CA VAL A 88 -3.47 -9.48 -7.74
C VAL A 88 -3.28 -10.76 -8.56
N VAL A 89 -3.05 -11.89 -7.88
CA VAL A 89 -3.10 -13.19 -8.56
C VAL A 89 -4.57 -13.54 -8.74
N CYS A 90 -5.04 -13.40 -9.97
CA CYS A 90 -6.35 -13.88 -10.39
C CYS A 90 -6.22 -15.36 -10.78
N ASP A 91 -6.41 -16.27 -9.84
CA ASP A 91 -6.60 -17.69 -10.16
C ASP A 91 -8.00 -17.90 -10.74
N CYS A 92 -8.15 -17.69 -12.04
CA CYS A 92 -9.32 -18.11 -12.80
C CYS A 92 -9.00 -19.34 -13.66
N ASN A 93 -8.44 -20.39 -13.04
CA ASN A 93 -8.45 -21.72 -13.64
C ASN A 93 -9.75 -22.46 -13.27
N SER A 94 -10.88 -21.98 -13.78
CA SER A 94 -12.04 -22.85 -13.91
C SER A 94 -11.76 -23.78 -15.09
N PRO A 95 -11.62 -25.11 -14.91
CA PRO A 95 -11.54 -26.01 -16.05
C PRO A 95 -12.83 -25.85 -16.88
N PRO A 96 -12.77 -25.82 -18.22
CA PRO A 96 -13.97 -25.88 -19.02
C PRO A 96 -14.67 -27.20 -18.69
N SER A 97 -15.87 -27.11 -18.12
CA SER A 97 -16.75 -28.24 -17.85
C SER A 97 -16.96 -29.03 -19.14
N THR A 98 -16.36 -30.20 -19.25
CA THR A 98 -16.64 -31.15 -20.33
C THR A 98 -18.11 -31.56 -20.21
N GLY A 99 -18.93 -31.19 -21.18
CA GLY A 99 -20.36 -31.47 -21.21
C GLY A 99 -20.79 -32.08 -22.55
N ASN A 100 -21.11 -33.38 -22.48
CA ASN A 100 -21.84 -34.27 -23.40
C ASN A 100 -21.42 -34.38 -24.88
#